data_AF-A0A2G0W1G8-F1
#
_entry.id   AF-A0A2G0W1G8-F1
#
_cell.length_a   1.000
_cell.length_b   1.000
_cell.length_c   1.000
_cell.angle_alpha   90.00
_cell.angle_beta   90.00
_cell.angle_gamma   90.00
#
_symmetry.space_group_name_H-M   'P 1'
#
loop_
_entity.id
_entity.type
_entity.pdbx_description
1 polymer ?
#
loop_
_entity_poly.entity_id
_entity_poly.type
_entity_poly.pdbx_seq_one_letter_code
_entity_poly.pdbx_strand_id
1 'polypeptide(L)'
;MTDIPHFPLSAVVGADDLKLALCLAAIDPKIGGVLIEGPRGMAKSTLARGLADLLASGQFVTLPLGATEERLVGTLDLDAALGEGRAQFSPGVLAKADGGVLYVDEVNLLPDHLVDLLLDVAASGTNLIERDGISHRHSARFVLVGTMNPEEGELRPQLLDRFGFNVALSGQTLPAERGQILRRRLDFDSDPAAFCTEWAEQQAALRERCTQARARLDSIELDDQALAQITERCFAAGVDGLRADLVWLRGARAHAAWRGADEIAEEDIEAVAELALRHRRQEPSPPASPPSQAQSPKPSDGSPAQGQWGDMPAPALPTGTRRDVPTWPKKP
;
A
#
# COMPACT_ATOMS: atom_id res chain seq x y z
N MET A 1 -10.50 7.33 26.45
CA MET A 1 -9.67 8.03 25.44
C MET A 1 -10.65 8.55 24.43
N THR A 2 -10.67 9.86 24.20
CA THR A 2 -11.57 10.49 23.22
C THR A 2 -11.14 10.00 21.85
N ASP A 3 -11.81 8.96 21.34
CA ASP A 3 -11.63 8.55 19.95
C ASP A 3 -12.01 9.74 19.10
N ILE A 4 -11.01 10.31 18.41
CA ILE A 4 -11.24 11.34 17.43
C ILE A 4 -12.04 10.64 16.32
N PRO A 5 -13.29 11.05 16.06
CA PRO A 5 -14.13 10.39 15.07
C PRO A 5 -13.36 10.33 13.74
N HIS A 6 -13.32 9.15 13.14
CA HIS A 6 -12.71 8.95 11.83
C HIS A 6 -13.72 9.24 10.74
N PHE A 7 -13.23 9.72 9.60
CA PHE A 7 -14.08 9.93 8.45
C PHE A 7 -14.62 8.56 7.97
N PRO A 8 -15.96 8.35 7.96
CA PRO A 8 -16.56 7.08 7.61
C PRO A 8 -16.16 6.60 6.20
N LEU A 9 -15.76 5.33 6.07
CA LEU A 9 -15.43 4.73 4.78
C LEU A 9 -16.62 4.76 3.80
N SER A 10 -17.84 4.56 4.31
CA SER A 10 -19.09 4.68 3.56
C SER A 10 -19.33 6.09 3.00
N ALA A 11 -18.77 7.13 3.65
CA ALA A 11 -18.91 8.52 3.24
C ALA A 11 -17.85 8.93 2.20
N VAL A 12 -16.84 8.11 1.90
CA VAL A 12 -15.85 8.45 0.87
C VAL A 12 -16.50 8.31 -0.51
N VAL A 13 -16.27 9.29 -1.39
CA VAL A 13 -16.81 9.29 -2.77
C VAL A 13 -15.79 8.65 -3.70
N GLY A 14 -16.25 7.76 -4.59
CA GLY A 14 -15.40 7.04 -5.55
C GLY A 14 -14.41 6.08 -4.89
N ALA A 15 -13.30 5.80 -5.58
CA ALA A 15 -12.24 4.87 -5.17
C ALA A 15 -12.78 3.46 -4.87
N ASP A 16 -13.68 2.96 -5.71
CA ASP A 16 -14.41 1.71 -5.47
C ASP A 16 -13.47 0.50 -5.43
N ASP A 17 -12.47 0.44 -6.31
CA ASP A 17 -11.43 -0.59 -6.31
C ASP A 17 -10.65 -0.61 -5.00
N LEU A 18 -10.32 0.57 -4.45
CA LEU A 18 -9.60 0.67 -3.18
C LEU A 18 -10.49 0.26 -2.01
N LYS A 19 -11.76 0.70 -1.99
CA LYS A 19 -12.72 0.25 -0.96
C LYS A 19 -12.89 -1.27 -1.00
N LEU A 20 -13.01 -1.85 -2.20
CA LEU A 20 -13.11 -3.28 -2.38
C LEU A 20 -11.86 -3.99 -1.85
N ALA A 21 -10.66 -3.58 -2.30
CA ALA A 21 -9.39 -4.15 -1.84
C ALA A 21 -9.24 -4.10 -0.31
N LEU A 22 -9.60 -2.97 0.32
CA LEU A 22 -9.57 -2.81 1.77
C LEU A 22 -10.60 -3.73 2.46
N CYS A 23 -11.83 -3.84 1.95
CA CYS A 23 -12.83 -4.75 2.51
C CYS A 23 -12.40 -6.22 2.40
N LEU A 24 -11.86 -6.62 1.25
CA LEU A 24 -11.36 -7.98 1.03
C LEU A 24 -10.16 -8.30 1.93
N ALA A 25 -9.22 -7.36 2.09
CA ALA A 25 -8.09 -7.50 3.00
C ALA A 25 -8.52 -7.50 4.47
N ALA A 26 -9.60 -6.79 4.81
CA ALA A 26 -10.24 -6.96 6.10
C ALA A 26 -10.78 -8.37 6.25
N ILE A 27 -11.51 -8.92 5.28
CA ILE A 27 -12.13 -10.26 5.35
C ILE A 27 -11.10 -11.38 5.45
N ASP A 28 -10.12 -11.44 4.54
CA ASP A 28 -9.00 -12.38 4.58
C ASP A 28 -7.65 -11.64 4.68
N PRO A 29 -7.12 -11.43 5.91
CA PRO A 29 -5.80 -10.83 6.10
C PRO A 29 -4.66 -11.61 5.44
N LYS A 30 -4.85 -12.92 5.13
CA LYS A 30 -3.83 -13.76 4.49
C LYS A 30 -3.61 -13.41 3.01
N ILE A 31 -4.40 -12.50 2.44
CA ILE A 31 -4.17 -11.94 1.11
C ILE A 31 -2.80 -11.24 1.03
N GLY A 32 -2.28 -10.69 2.13
CA GLY A 32 -0.92 -10.13 2.17
C GLY A 32 -0.85 -8.60 2.04
N GLY A 33 -1.83 -7.88 2.57
CA GLY A 33 -1.83 -6.42 2.62
C GLY A 33 -2.23 -5.73 1.31
N VAL A 34 -2.42 -4.42 1.39
CA VAL A 34 -2.87 -3.56 0.29
C VAL A 34 -1.86 -2.44 0.07
N LEU A 35 -1.40 -2.29 -1.17
CA LEU A 35 -0.52 -1.25 -1.62
C LEU A 35 -1.28 -0.20 -2.43
N ILE A 36 -1.18 1.07 -2.04
CA ILE A 36 -1.93 2.18 -2.63
C ILE A 36 -0.98 3.14 -3.35
N GLU A 37 -1.01 3.09 -4.66
CA GLU A 37 -0.26 3.99 -5.55
C GLU A 37 -1.05 5.27 -5.85
N GLY A 38 -0.36 6.37 -6.09
CA GLY A 38 -0.97 7.63 -6.52
C GLY A 38 -0.42 8.87 -5.81
N PRO A 39 -0.83 10.08 -6.25
CA PRO A 39 -0.28 11.32 -5.76
C PRO A 39 -0.73 11.65 -4.32
N ARG A 40 0.00 12.60 -3.71
CA ARG A 40 -0.37 13.18 -2.41
C ARG A 40 -1.75 13.85 -2.51
N GLY A 41 -2.56 13.70 -1.46
CA GLY A 41 -3.89 14.33 -1.37
C GLY A 41 -5.08 13.51 -1.88
N MET A 42 -4.88 12.25 -2.30
CA MET A 42 -5.96 11.36 -2.79
C MET A 42 -6.71 10.60 -1.67
N ALA A 43 -6.80 11.17 -0.47
CA ALA A 43 -7.50 10.58 0.68
C ALA A 43 -7.05 9.14 1.09
N LYS A 44 -5.84 8.71 0.70
CA LYS A 44 -5.31 7.36 1.00
C LYS A 44 -5.33 7.02 2.49
N SER A 45 -4.78 7.90 3.32
CA SER A 45 -4.77 7.72 4.77
C SER A 45 -6.17 7.82 5.38
N THR A 46 -7.09 8.56 4.76
CA THR A 46 -8.50 8.64 5.19
C THR A 46 -9.21 7.30 4.97
N LEU A 47 -9.05 6.71 3.78
CA LEU A 47 -9.58 5.39 3.44
C LEU A 47 -8.98 4.30 4.33
N ALA A 48 -7.67 4.33 4.55
CA ALA A 48 -6.98 3.37 5.43
C ALA A 48 -7.42 3.49 6.89
N ARG A 49 -7.69 4.70 7.41
CA ARG A 49 -8.25 4.87 8.76
C ARG A 49 -9.68 4.35 8.87
N GLY A 50 -10.52 4.63 7.88
CA GLY A 50 -11.89 4.10 7.84
C GLY A 50 -11.97 2.57 7.79
N LEU A 51 -10.90 1.89 7.37
CA LEU A 51 -10.78 0.43 7.45
C LEU A 51 -10.69 -0.07 8.90
N ALA A 52 -10.04 0.68 9.80
CA ALA A 52 -9.90 0.25 11.19
C ALA A 52 -11.27 0.07 11.86
N ASP A 53 -12.25 0.92 11.51
CA ASP A 53 -13.64 0.82 11.98
C ASP A 53 -14.35 -0.47 11.55
N LEU A 54 -13.82 -1.20 10.56
CA LEU A 54 -14.33 -2.48 10.07
C LEU A 54 -13.69 -3.69 10.76
N LEU A 55 -12.59 -3.48 11.50
CA LEU A 55 -11.87 -4.54 12.22
C LEU A 55 -12.28 -4.58 13.69
N ALA A 56 -12.21 -5.76 14.29
CA ALA A 56 -12.68 -5.98 15.66
C ALA A 56 -11.91 -5.17 16.72
N SER A 57 -10.61 -4.89 16.52
CA SER A 57 -9.82 -4.11 17.47
C SER A 57 -10.03 -2.60 17.33
N GLY A 58 -10.50 -2.13 16.17
CA GLY A 58 -10.57 -0.70 15.84
C GLY A 58 -9.21 0.01 15.78
N GLN A 59 -8.09 -0.70 15.99
CA GLN A 59 -6.80 -0.06 16.14
C GLN A 59 -6.24 0.36 14.78
N PHE A 60 -5.88 1.64 14.67
CA PHE A 60 -5.14 2.18 13.54
C PHE A 60 -3.77 2.65 14.01
N VAL A 61 -2.71 1.98 13.56
CA VAL A 61 -1.34 2.31 13.94
C VAL A 61 -0.57 2.77 12.72
N THR A 62 0.09 3.92 12.83
CA THR A 62 0.96 4.46 11.76
C THR A 62 2.42 4.20 12.08
N LEU A 63 3.16 3.68 11.10
CA LEU A 63 4.61 3.58 11.16
C LEU A 63 5.23 4.88 10.59
N PRO A 64 6.02 5.63 11.37
CA PRO A 64 6.73 6.80 10.85
C PRO A 64 7.90 6.38 9.96
N LEU A 65 8.23 7.20 8.95
CA LEU A 65 9.34 6.96 8.02
C LEU A 65 10.71 6.75 8.71
N GLY A 66 10.95 7.45 9.82
CA GLY A 66 12.18 7.32 10.62
C GLY A 66 12.11 6.23 11.70
N ALA A 67 11.24 5.23 11.56
CA ALA A 67 11.15 4.14 12.53
C ALA A 67 12.45 3.31 12.51
N THR A 68 12.95 3.00 13.69
CA THR A 68 14.01 1.99 13.87
C THR A 68 13.39 0.61 13.99
N GLU A 69 14.18 -0.43 13.72
CA GLU A 69 13.78 -1.83 13.92
C GLU A 69 13.27 -2.07 15.35
N GLU A 70 13.96 -1.52 16.35
CA GLU A 70 13.57 -1.61 17.76
C GLU A 70 12.20 -1.00 18.06
N ARG A 71 11.85 0.12 17.41
CA ARG A 71 10.53 0.72 17.58
C ARG A 71 9.46 -0.09 16.87
N LEU A 72 9.81 -0.74 15.76
CA LEU A 72 8.90 -1.56 14.98
C LEU A 72 8.57 -2.86 15.72
N VAL A 73 9.60 -3.62 16.05
CA VAL A 73 9.55 -4.96 16.64
C VAL A 73 9.33 -4.92 18.15
N GLY A 74 9.89 -3.91 18.82
CA GLY A 74 9.97 -3.82 20.27
C GLY A 74 11.37 -4.17 20.78
N THR A 75 11.60 -3.93 22.06
CA THR A 75 12.88 -4.22 22.71
C THR A 75 12.69 -5.12 23.92
N LEU A 76 13.76 -5.83 24.30
CA LEU A 76 13.84 -6.60 25.54
C LEU A 76 14.79 -5.85 26.47
N ASP A 77 14.30 -5.49 27.66
CA ASP A 77 15.13 -4.85 28.68
C ASP A 77 15.94 -5.92 29.43
N LEU A 78 17.25 -5.90 29.21
CA LEU A 78 18.22 -6.79 29.84
C LEU A 78 18.55 -6.38 31.27
N ASP A 79 18.50 -5.09 31.60
CA ASP A 79 18.81 -4.60 32.95
C ASP A 79 17.72 -5.06 33.92
N ALA A 80 16.46 -5.04 33.48
CA ALA A 80 15.36 -5.68 34.19
C ALA A 80 15.53 -7.22 34.25
N ALA A 81 16.02 -7.85 33.18
CA ALA A 81 16.28 -9.29 33.16
C ALA A 81 17.35 -9.73 34.17
N LEU A 82 18.41 -8.94 34.34
CA LEU A 82 19.52 -9.22 35.24
C LEU A 82 19.21 -8.84 36.69
N GLY A 83 18.43 -7.79 36.92
CA GLY A 83 18.04 -7.32 38.26
C GLY A 83 16.87 -8.10 38.88
N GLU A 84 15.80 -8.35 38.11
CA GLU A 84 14.56 -8.98 38.59
C GLU A 84 14.41 -10.45 38.14
N GLY A 85 15.36 -10.96 37.34
CA GLY A 85 15.31 -12.33 36.80
C GLY A 85 14.25 -12.53 35.72
N ARG A 86 13.65 -11.45 35.18
CA ARG A 86 12.60 -11.50 34.16
C ARG A 86 12.87 -10.46 33.08
N ALA A 87 13.04 -10.93 31.84
CA ALA A 87 13.14 -10.03 30.69
C ALA A 87 11.84 -9.23 30.53
N GLN A 88 11.93 -7.91 30.64
CA GLN A 88 10.78 -7.03 30.46
C GLN A 88 10.67 -6.64 28.99
N PHE A 89 9.58 -7.04 28.35
CA PHE A 89 9.32 -6.69 26.96
C PHE A 89 8.70 -5.29 26.85
N SER A 90 9.30 -4.45 26.02
CA SER A 90 8.76 -3.15 25.63
C SER A 90 8.10 -3.26 24.25
N PRO A 91 6.76 -3.11 24.16
CA PRO A 91 6.02 -3.37 22.93
C PRO A 91 6.33 -2.35 21.83
N GLY A 92 6.68 -2.88 20.65
CA GLY A 92 6.85 -2.10 19.43
C GLY A 92 5.53 -1.70 18.75
N VAL A 93 5.66 -1.14 17.56
CA VAL A 93 4.53 -0.78 16.68
C VAL A 93 3.73 -2.02 16.26
N LEU A 94 4.39 -3.14 15.98
CA LEU A 94 3.74 -4.40 15.58
C LEU A 94 2.81 -4.95 16.67
N ALA A 95 3.22 -4.87 17.93
CA ALA A 95 2.40 -5.31 19.06
C ALA A 95 1.14 -4.44 19.21
N LYS A 96 1.25 -3.13 18.95
CA LYS A 96 0.11 -2.20 19.01
C LYS A 96 -0.86 -2.38 17.85
N ALA A 97 -0.39 -2.88 16.71
CA ALA A 97 -1.21 -3.10 15.53
C ALA A 97 -2.00 -4.42 15.57
N ASP A 98 -1.74 -5.32 16.52
CA ASP A 98 -2.40 -6.64 16.60
C ASP A 98 -3.94 -6.51 16.60
N GLY A 99 -4.58 -7.26 15.71
CA GLY A 99 -6.02 -7.24 15.44
C GLY A 99 -6.52 -6.04 14.63
N GLY A 100 -5.67 -5.07 14.28
CA GLY A 100 -6.02 -3.81 13.64
C GLY A 100 -5.37 -3.58 12.27
N VAL A 101 -5.15 -2.31 11.94
CA VAL A 101 -4.50 -1.85 10.71
C VAL A 101 -3.13 -1.28 11.03
N LEU A 102 -2.11 -1.72 10.29
CA LEU A 102 -0.80 -1.08 10.24
C LEU A 102 -0.68 -0.27 8.95
N TYR A 103 -0.69 1.04 9.09
CA TYR A 103 -0.51 1.96 7.98
C TYR A 103 0.94 2.41 7.87
N VAL A 104 1.47 2.34 6.65
CA VAL A 104 2.81 2.81 6.32
C VAL A 104 2.70 3.83 5.20
N ASP A 105 3.05 5.07 5.50
CA ASP A 105 3.08 6.12 4.48
C ASP A 105 4.38 6.02 3.70
N GLU A 106 4.30 6.10 2.37
CA GLU A 106 5.47 6.12 1.47
C GLU A 106 6.44 4.96 1.77
N VAL A 107 5.94 3.72 1.63
CA VAL A 107 6.70 2.48 1.88
C VAL A 107 8.02 2.41 1.09
N ASN A 108 8.12 3.11 -0.04
CA ASN A 108 9.32 3.22 -0.87
C ASN A 108 10.45 4.01 -0.19
N LEU A 109 10.17 4.80 0.85
CA LEU A 109 11.16 5.57 1.60
C LEU A 109 11.70 4.83 2.83
N LEU A 110 11.11 3.69 3.19
CA LEU A 110 11.60 2.88 4.30
C LEU A 110 12.84 2.07 3.90
N PRO A 111 13.74 1.79 4.85
CA PRO A 111 14.82 0.83 4.63
C PRO A 111 14.29 -0.55 4.23
N ASP A 112 14.89 -1.17 3.21
CA ASP A 112 14.48 -2.47 2.65
C ASP A 112 14.26 -3.54 3.73
N HIS A 113 15.20 -3.67 4.68
CA HIS A 113 15.11 -4.66 5.76
C HIS A 113 13.89 -4.49 6.68
N LEU A 114 13.43 -3.25 6.90
CA LEU A 114 12.21 -3.00 7.68
C LEU A 114 10.97 -3.38 6.89
N VAL A 115 10.96 -3.12 5.59
CA VAL A 115 9.86 -3.53 4.70
C VAL A 115 9.77 -5.05 4.64
N ASP A 116 10.91 -5.74 4.51
CA ASP A 116 10.96 -7.20 4.55
C ASP A 116 10.38 -7.76 5.85
N LEU A 117 10.83 -7.24 7.00
CA LEU A 117 10.33 -7.66 8.31
C LEU A 117 8.82 -7.41 8.43
N LEU A 118 8.35 -6.24 8.01
CA LEU A 118 6.93 -5.88 8.02
C LEU A 118 6.09 -6.89 7.22
N LEU A 119 6.54 -7.22 6.02
CA LEU A 119 5.86 -8.15 5.14
C LEU A 119 5.92 -9.60 5.66
N ASP A 120 7.01 -9.99 6.34
CA ASP A 120 7.15 -11.31 6.98
C ASP A 120 6.18 -11.46 8.16
N VAL A 121 6.10 -10.44 9.00
CA VAL A 121 5.18 -10.43 10.15
C VAL A 121 3.73 -10.34 9.68
N ALA A 122 3.43 -9.53 8.66
CA ALA A 122 2.09 -9.46 8.08
C ALA A 122 1.63 -10.82 7.50
N ALA A 123 2.53 -11.56 6.85
CA ALA A 123 2.21 -12.87 6.29
C ALA A 123 2.11 -13.98 7.36
N SER A 124 3.00 -13.98 8.35
CA SER A 124 3.04 -15.00 9.41
C SER A 124 2.06 -14.72 10.56
N GLY A 125 1.64 -13.46 10.74
CA GLY A 125 0.80 -12.99 11.84
C GLY A 125 1.48 -13.04 13.21
N THR A 126 2.79 -13.25 13.26
CA THR A 126 3.55 -13.44 14.50
C THR A 126 4.84 -12.65 14.45
N ASN A 127 5.10 -11.83 15.46
CA ASN A 127 6.37 -11.15 15.62
C ASN A 127 7.31 -11.98 16.50
N LEU A 128 8.54 -12.16 16.04
CA LEU A 128 9.61 -12.89 16.74
C LEU A 128 10.78 -11.95 16.97
N ILE A 129 11.22 -11.87 18.22
CA ILE A 129 12.30 -10.99 18.67
C ILE A 129 13.39 -11.86 19.25
N GLU A 130 14.56 -11.85 18.64
CA GLU A 130 15.72 -12.60 19.10
C GLU A 130 16.87 -11.65 19.38
N ARG A 131 17.19 -11.45 20.67
CA ARG A 131 18.31 -10.64 21.11
C ARG A 131 18.98 -11.23 22.34
N ASP A 132 20.31 -11.19 22.35
CA ASP A 132 21.15 -11.56 23.49
C ASP A 132 20.83 -12.95 24.09
N GLY A 133 20.49 -13.91 23.22
CA GLY A 133 20.14 -15.29 23.58
C GLY A 133 18.72 -15.49 24.11
N ILE A 134 17.88 -14.44 24.11
CA ILE A 134 16.48 -14.49 24.52
C ILE A 134 15.60 -14.38 23.27
N SER A 135 14.62 -15.30 23.17
CA SER A 135 13.60 -15.29 22.13
C SER A 135 12.25 -14.94 22.75
N HIS A 136 11.60 -13.91 22.22
CA HIS A 136 10.26 -13.50 22.60
C HIS A 136 9.34 -13.50 21.38
N ARG A 137 8.13 -14.06 21.51
CA ARG A 137 7.18 -14.20 20.41
C ARG A 137 5.82 -13.70 20.86
N HIS A 138 5.17 -12.89 20.02
CA HIS A 138 3.81 -12.41 20.26
C HIS A 138 2.97 -12.37 18.98
N SER A 139 1.64 -12.38 19.14
CA SER A 139 0.70 -12.20 18.03
C SER A 139 0.86 -10.80 17.44
N ALA A 140 0.84 -10.72 16.11
CA ALA A 140 0.86 -9.48 15.35
C ALA A 140 0.03 -9.65 14.08
N ARG A 141 -1.25 -9.98 14.24
CA ARG A 141 -2.20 -10.21 13.15
C ARG A 141 -2.87 -8.90 12.78
N PHE A 142 -2.32 -8.17 11.82
CA PHE A 142 -2.85 -6.89 11.35
C PHE A 142 -3.03 -6.89 9.84
N VAL A 143 -3.87 -5.98 9.35
CA VAL A 143 -3.96 -5.67 7.92
C VAL A 143 -2.93 -4.61 7.59
N LEU A 144 -1.96 -4.94 6.74
CA LEU A 144 -0.95 -4.00 6.26
C LEU A 144 -1.53 -3.13 5.14
N VAL A 145 -1.43 -1.81 5.29
CA VAL A 145 -1.78 -0.84 4.24
C VAL A 145 -0.57 0.05 3.98
N GLY A 146 0.06 -0.13 2.83
CA GLY A 146 1.18 0.69 2.37
C GLY A 146 0.72 1.73 1.35
N THR A 147 1.25 2.94 1.40
CA THR A 147 1.11 3.90 0.29
C THR A 147 2.44 4.12 -0.38
N MET A 148 2.41 4.44 -1.68
CA MET A 148 3.59 4.95 -2.36
C MET A 148 3.23 6.01 -3.38
N ASN A 149 4.23 6.82 -3.73
CA ASN A 149 4.17 7.75 -4.84
C ASN A 149 5.27 7.37 -5.85
N PRO A 150 4.92 6.86 -7.04
CA PRO A 150 5.91 6.45 -8.04
C PRO A 150 6.92 7.56 -8.42
N GLU A 151 6.51 8.82 -8.31
CA GLU A 151 7.37 9.99 -8.57
C GLU A 151 8.52 10.14 -7.53
N GLU A 152 8.36 9.57 -6.34
CA GLU A 152 9.35 9.65 -5.25
C GLU A 152 10.25 8.39 -5.17
N GLY A 153 10.09 7.47 -6.14
CA GLY A 153 10.87 6.24 -6.24
C GLY A 153 9.99 4.98 -6.24
N GLU A 154 10.51 3.93 -6.84
CA GLU A 154 9.84 2.63 -6.94
C GLU A 154 10.33 1.68 -5.84
N LEU A 155 9.43 0.82 -5.35
CA LEU A 155 9.86 -0.32 -4.53
C LEU A 155 10.53 -1.38 -5.41
N ARG A 156 11.44 -2.13 -4.82
CA ARG A 156 12.02 -3.31 -5.47
C ARG A 156 10.92 -4.28 -5.90
N PRO A 157 10.99 -4.87 -7.10
CA PRO A 157 9.99 -5.83 -7.59
C PRO A 157 9.74 -7.00 -6.62
N GLN A 158 10.78 -7.45 -5.91
CA GLN A 158 10.66 -8.54 -4.93
C GLN A 158 9.79 -8.17 -3.72
N LEU A 159 9.80 -6.89 -3.31
CA LEU A 159 8.99 -6.38 -2.20
C LEU A 159 7.57 -6.05 -2.68
N LEU A 160 7.45 -5.48 -3.89
CA LEU A 160 6.15 -5.27 -4.54
C LEU A 160 5.37 -6.57 -4.62
N ASP A 161 5.99 -7.64 -5.12
CA ASP A 161 5.32 -8.94 -5.29
C ASP A 161 4.79 -9.52 -3.98
N ARG A 162 5.39 -9.17 -2.83
CA ARG A 162 4.96 -9.61 -1.50
C ARG A 162 3.67 -8.93 -1.02
N PHE A 163 3.27 -7.80 -1.60
CA PHE A 163 1.94 -7.23 -1.35
C PHE A 163 0.86 -8.03 -2.06
N GLY A 164 -0.23 -8.32 -1.35
CA GLY A 164 -1.38 -9.02 -1.90
C GLY A 164 -2.02 -8.24 -3.04
N PHE A 165 -2.63 -7.11 -2.70
CA PHE A 165 -3.28 -6.24 -3.66
C PHE A 165 -2.52 -4.95 -3.92
N ASN A 166 -2.63 -4.46 -5.15
CA ASN A 166 -2.17 -3.15 -5.57
C ASN A 166 -3.32 -2.37 -6.20
N VAL A 167 -3.48 -1.11 -5.77
CA VAL A 167 -4.48 -0.19 -6.32
C VAL A 167 -3.81 1.14 -6.61
N ALA A 168 -3.83 1.58 -7.87
CA ALA A 168 -3.45 2.95 -8.17
C ALA A 168 -4.64 3.88 -8.29
N LEU A 169 -4.55 4.97 -7.56
CA LEU A 169 -5.44 6.11 -7.65
C LEU A 169 -4.95 7.03 -8.75
N SER A 170 -5.05 6.55 -10.00
CA SER A 170 -4.64 7.27 -11.20
C SER A 170 -5.89 7.70 -11.97
N GLY A 171 -6.48 8.83 -11.58
CA GLY A 171 -7.65 9.37 -12.26
C GLY A 171 -7.84 10.85 -11.94
N GLN A 172 -8.16 11.65 -12.96
CA GLN A 172 -8.70 12.98 -12.73
C GLN A 172 -10.10 12.81 -12.14
N THR A 173 -10.26 13.13 -10.85
CA THR A 173 -11.58 13.12 -10.22
C THR A 173 -12.50 14.09 -10.95
N LEU A 174 -13.67 13.61 -11.38
CA LEU A 174 -14.60 14.42 -12.17
C LEU A 174 -15.07 15.63 -11.36
N PRO A 175 -15.37 16.80 -11.98
CA PRO A 175 -15.78 17.99 -11.25
C PRO A 175 -16.96 17.77 -10.29
N ALA A 176 -17.92 16.93 -10.68
CA ALA A 176 -19.05 16.58 -9.83
C ALA A 176 -18.63 15.81 -8.56
N GLU A 177 -17.78 14.80 -8.71
CA GLU A 177 -17.23 14.02 -7.59
C GLU A 177 -16.34 14.88 -6.70
N ARG A 178 -15.49 15.75 -7.28
CA ARG A 178 -14.67 16.71 -6.52
C ARG A 178 -15.52 17.61 -5.66
N GLY A 179 -16.63 18.12 -6.19
CA GLY A 179 -17.58 18.94 -5.43
C GLY A 179 -18.20 18.18 -4.26
N GLN A 180 -18.55 16.90 -4.45
CA GLN A 180 -19.09 16.05 -3.39
C GLN A 180 -18.04 15.74 -2.31
N ILE A 181 -16.80 15.41 -2.71
CA ILE A 181 -15.68 15.18 -1.77
C ILE A 181 -15.46 16.42 -0.91
N LEU A 182 -15.37 17.60 -1.53
CA LEU A 182 -15.18 18.85 -0.81
C LEU A 182 -16.33 19.13 0.15
N ARG A 183 -17.59 18.97 -0.29
CA ARG A 183 -18.77 19.16 0.56
C ARG A 183 -18.72 18.23 1.77
N ARG A 184 -18.60 16.90 1.55
CA ARG A 184 -18.54 15.92 2.64
C ARG A 184 -17.38 16.17 3.60
N ARG A 185 -16.23 16.64 3.08
CA ARG A 185 -15.09 16.98 3.93
C ARG A 185 -15.36 18.22 4.78
N LEU A 186 -15.96 19.27 4.21
CA LEU A 186 -16.33 20.48 4.94
C LEU A 186 -17.41 20.19 6.00
N ASP A 187 -18.39 19.35 5.67
CA ASP A 187 -19.44 18.95 6.62
C ASP A 187 -18.81 18.22 7.82
N PHE A 188 -17.92 17.25 7.55
CA PHE A 188 -17.18 16.54 8.60
C PHE A 188 -16.27 17.48 9.42
N ASP A 189 -15.55 18.40 8.79
CA ASP A 189 -14.68 19.34 9.51
C ASP A 189 -15.48 20.34 10.38
N SER A 190 -16.74 20.62 10.01
CA SER A 190 -17.63 21.52 10.75
C SER A 190 -18.25 20.89 12.00
N ASP A 191 -18.72 19.65 11.89
CA ASP A 191 -19.25 18.86 13.00
C ASP A 191 -18.99 17.36 12.75
N PRO A 192 -17.83 16.83 13.21
CA PRO A 192 -17.49 15.43 13.00
C PRO A 192 -18.49 14.46 13.63
N ALA A 193 -19.08 14.82 14.77
CA ALA A 193 -19.98 13.93 15.51
C ALA A 193 -21.34 13.81 14.83
N ALA A 194 -21.90 14.93 14.38
CA ALA A 194 -23.13 14.92 13.59
C ALA A 194 -22.93 14.17 12.26
N PHE A 195 -21.82 14.41 11.57
CA PHE A 195 -21.50 13.71 10.32
C PHE A 195 -21.36 12.20 10.52
N CYS A 196 -20.64 11.75 11.55
CA CYS A 196 -20.55 10.33 11.87
C CYS A 196 -21.91 9.71 12.23
N THR A 197 -22.80 10.48 12.85
CA THR A 197 -24.18 10.03 13.17
C THR A 197 -25.01 9.86 11.90
N GLU A 198 -24.91 10.79 10.94
CA GLU A 198 -25.58 10.71 9.64
C GLU A 198 -25.18 9.45 8.86
N TRP A 199 -23.89 9.09 8.89
CA TRP A 199 -23.33 7.95 8.15
C TRP A 199 -23.24 6.65 8.96
N ALA A 200 -23.75 6.64 10.20
CA ALA A 200 -23.61 5.53 11.13
C ALA A 200 -24.29 4.26 10.62
N GLU A 201 -25.47 4.38 9.99
CA GLU A 201 -26.23 3.25 9.46
C GLU A 201 -25.47 2.55 8.32
N GLN A 202 -24.96 3.32 7.36
CA GLN A 202 -24.21 2.79 6.22
C GLN A 202 -22.89 2.17 6.68
N GLN A 203 -22.22 2.74 7.69
CA GLN A 203 -21.02 2.10 8.26
C GLN A 203 -21.34 0.84 9.04
N ALA A 204 -22.42 0.81 9.81
CA ALA A 204 -22.84 -0.40 10.51
C ALA A 204 -23.16 -1.52 9.52
N ALA A 205 -23.86 -1.21 8.42
CA ALA A 205 -24.13 -2.15 7.35
C ALA A 205 -22.84 -2.67 6.68
N LEU A 206 -21.86 -1.79 6.44
CA LEU A 206 -20.56 -2.18 5.87
C LEU A 206 -19.78 -3.10 6.81
N ARG A 207 -19.73 -2.77 8.11
CA ARG A 207 -19.08 -3.58 9.15
C ARG A 207 -19.74 -4.95 9.28
N GLU A 208 -21.06 -4.98 9.32
CA GLU A 208 -21.84 -6.22 9.42
C GLU A 208 -21.59 -7.12 8.21
N ARG A 209 -21.59 -6.54 7.00
CA ARG A 209 -21.25 -7.26 5.77
C ARG A 209 -19.84 -7.87 5.82
N CYS A 210 -18.83 -7.10 6.24
CA CYS A 210 -17.47 -7.62 6.45
C CYS A 210 -17.42 -8.77 7.48
N THR A 211 -18.21 -8.65 8.54
CA THR A 211 -18.25 -9.64 9.64
C THR A 211 -18.89 -10.94 9.18
N GLN A 212 -20.01 -10.86 8.47
CA GLN A 212 -20.68 -12.02 7.87
C GLN A 212 -19.80 -12.70 6.82
N ALA A 213 -19.15 -11.92 5.95
CA ALA A 213 -18.23 -12.46 4.95
C ALA A 213 -17.05 -13.20 5.62
N ARG A 214 -16.45 -12.63 6.67
CA ARG A 214 -15.38 -13.28 7.43
C ARG A 214 -15.83 -14.60 8.08
N ALA A 215 -17.07 -14.66 8.58
CA ALA A 215 -17.62 -15.87 9.18
C ALA A 215 -17.88 -16.99 8.14
N ARG A 216 -18.19 -16.62 6.89
CA ARG A 216 -18.41 -17.56 5.77
C ARG A 216 -17.15 -17.95 5.02
N LEU A 217 -16.08 -17.16 5.15
CA LEU A 217 -14.87 -17.32 4.35
C LEU A 217 -14.32 -18.75 4.38
N ASP A 218 -14.31 -19.39 5.55
CA ASP A 218 -13.78 -20.76 5.72
C ASP A 218 -14.74 -21.87 5.27
N SER A 219 -16.03 -21.57 5.03
CA SER A 219 -16.98 -22.54 4.47
C SER A 219 -16.96 -22.59 2.95
N ILE A 220 -16.43 -21.55 2.28
CA ILE A 220 -16.28 -21.54 0.81
C ILE A 220 -15.06 -22.38 0.46
N GLU A 221 -15.30 -23.49 -0.25
CA GLU A 221 -14.22 -24.34 -0.72
C GLU A 221 -13.43 -23.67 -1.84
N LEU A 222 -12.14 -23.93 -1.87
CA LEU A 222 -11.29 -23.59 -3.00
C LEU A 222 -11.47 -24.67 -4.05
N ASP A 223 -12.37 -24.45 -4.99
CA ASP A 223 -12.69 -25.43 -6.03
C ASP A 223 -11.57 -25.54 -7.08
N ASP A 224 -11.43 -26.75 -7.65
CA ASP A 224 -10.44 -27.01 -8.70
C ASP A 224 -10.73 -26.20 -9.97
N GLN A 225 -11.98 -25.78 -10.17
CA GLN A 225 -12.38 -24.98 -11.33
C GLN A 225 -11.85 -23.54 -11.25
N ALA A 226 -11.98 -22.84 -10.12
CA ALA A 226 -11.39 -21.51 -9.99
C ALA A 226 -9.86 -21.60 -10.01
N LEU A 227 -9.27 -22.62 -9.38
CA LEU A 227 -7.82 -22.85 -9.43
C LEU A 227 -7.31 -23.02 -10.87
N ALA A 228 -7.96 -23.84 -11.68
CA ALA A 228 -7.59 -24.04 -13.08
C ALA A 228 -7.70 -22.73 -13.90
N GLN A 229 -8.79 -21.98 -13.73
CA GLN A 229 -8.97 -20.70 -14.42
C GLN A 229 -7.91 -19.66 -14.03
N ILE A 230 -7.62 -19.54 -12.74
CA ILE A 230 -6.64 -18.56 -12.24
C ILE A 230 -5.24 -18.93 -12.71
N THR A 231 -4.83 -20.19 -12.61
CA THR A 231 -3.50 -20.64 -13.03
C THR A 231 -3.27 -20.46 -14.53
N GLU A 232 -4.28 -20.75 -15.37
CA GLU A 232 -4.22 -20.49 -16.81
C GLU A 232 -4.07 -18.99 -17.11
N ARG A 233 -4.82 -18.13 -16.43
CA ARG A 233 -4.75 -16.67 -16.60
C ARG A 233 -3.43 -16.08 -16.07
N CYS A 234 -2.91 -16.57 -14.94
CA CYS A 234 -1.60 -16.20 -14.41
C CYS A 234 -0.48 -16.54 -15.40
N PHE A 235 -0.54 -17.75 -15.98
CA PHE A 235 0.40 -18.18 -17.01
C PHE A 235 0.32 -17.28 -18.25
N ALA A 236 -0.89 -16.98 -18.73
CA ALA A 236 -1.09 -16.07 -19.87
C ALA A 236 -0.61 -14.63 -19.60
N ALA A 237 -0.69 -14.18 -18.35
CA ALA A 237 -0.22 -12.85 -17.92
C ALA A 237 1.30 -12.76 -17.73
N GLY A 238 2.04 -13.87 -17.83
CA GLY A 238 3.50 -13.90 -17.69
C GLY A 238 3.98 -13.57 -16.29
N VAL A 239 3.21 -13.93 -15.27
CA VAL A 239 3.57 -13.67 -13.87
C VAL A 239 4.51 -14.74 -13.35
N ASP A 240 5.57 -14.32 -12.66
CA ASP A 240 6.56 -15.22 -12.09
C ASP A 240 6.11 -15.75 -10.71
N GLY A 241 6.33 -17.05 -10.48
CA GLY A 241 6.05 -17.71 -9.20
C GLY A 241 4.57 -18.01 -8.95
N LEU A 242 4.25 -18.54 -7.76
CA LEU A 242 2.90 -19.00 -7.39
C LEU A 242 2.14 -18.01 -6.49
N ARG A 243 2.75 -16.86 -6.18
CA ARG A 243 2.18 -15.91 -5.23
C ARG A 243 0.94 -15.24 -5.80
N ALA A 244 0.97 -14.92 -7.09
CA ALA A 244 -0.17 -14.37 -7.80
C ALA A 244 -1.38 -15.30 -7.74
N ASP A 245 -1.18 -16.60 -8.01
CA ASP A 245 -2.24 -17.60 -7.97
C ASP A 245 -2.89 -17.69 -6.58
N LEU A 246 -2.07 -17.77 -5.54
CA LEU A 246 -2.54 -17.85 -4.15
C LEU A 246 -3.32 -16.61 -3.73
N VAL A 247 -2.81 -15.43 -4.08
CA VAL A 247 -3.43 -14.16 -3.71
C VAL A 247 -4.72 -13.95 -4.49
N TRP A 248 -4.74 -14.25 -5.79
CA TRP A 248 -5.92 -14.12 -6.64
C TRP A 248 -7.02 -15.08 -6.16
N LEU A 249 -6.67 -16.34 -5.89
CA LEU A 249 -7.63 -17.32 -5.39
C LEU A 249 -8.21 -16.93 -4.02
N ARG A 250 -7.37 -16.45 -3.10
CA ARG A 250 -7.84 -15.90 -1.80
C ARG A 250 -8.73 -14.68 -1.98
N GLY A 251 -8.35 -13.78 -2.88
CA GLY A 251 -9.13 -12.60 -3.24
C GLY A 251 -10.51 -12.97 -3.77
N ALA A 252 -10.58 -13.93 -4.69
CA ALA A 252 -11.81 -14.43 -5.28
C ALA A 252 -12.70 -15.09 -4.21
N ARG A 253 -12.11 -15.92 -3.33
CA ARG A 253 -12.84 -16.49 -2.17
C ARG A 253 -13.39 -15.41 -1.23
N ALA A 254 -12.58 -14.41 -0.91
CA ALA A 254 -13.01 -13.28 -0.09
C ALA A 254 -14.11 -12.46 -0.77
N HIS A 255 -14.07 -12.32 -2.10
CA HIS A 255 -15.09 -11.63 -2.88
C HIS A 255 -16.40 -12.42 -2.94
N ALA A 256 -16.33 -13.75 -3.11
CA ALA A 256 -17.50 -14.63 -3.01
C ALA A 256 -18.18 -14.50 -1.63
N ALA A 257 -17.39 -14.52 -0.56
CA ALA A 257 -17.88 -14.28 0.80
C ALA A 257 -18.49 -12.89 0.97
N TRP A 258 -17.86 -11.86 0.40
CA TRP A 258 -18.34 -10.47 0.40
C TRP A 258 -19.68 -10.30 -0.31
N ARG A 259 -19.91 -11.04 -1.38
CA ARG A 259 -21.16 -11.09 -2.15
C ARG A 259 -22.23 -11.95 -1.46
N GLY A 260 -21.82 -12.77 -0.50
CA GLY A 260 -22.69 -13.64 0.28
C GLY A 260 -23.00 -14.97 -0.40
N ALA A 261 -22.17 -15.40 -1.34
CA ALA A 261 -22.24 -16.69 -2.02
C ALA A 261 -21.50 -17.79 -1.24
N ASP A 262 -21.81 -19.04 -1.55
CA ASP A 262 -21.18 -20.23 -0.95
C ASP A 262 -20.09 -20.86 -1.84
N GLU A 263 -19.96 -20.39 -3.09
CA GLU A 263 -19.02 -20.89 -4.11
C GLU A 263 -18.40 -19.71 -4.87
N ILE A 264 -17.18 -19.92 -5.39
CA ILE A 264 -16.45 -18.92 -6.19
C ILE A 264 -17.00 -18.93 -7.62
N ALA A 265 -17.47 -17.77 -8.08
CA ALA A 265 -17.96 -17.56 -9.43
C ALA A 265 -16.94 -16.81 -10.30
N GLU A 266 -17.11 -16.84 -11.62
CA GLU A 266 -16.23 -16.11 -12.57
C GLU A 266 -16.21 -14.59 -12.29
N GLU A 267 -17.33 -14.01 -11.85
CA GLU A 267 -17.42 -12.61 -11.43
C GLU A 267 -16.50 -12.27 -10.25
N ASP A 268 -16.24 -13.21 -9.34
CA ASP A 268 -15.34 -13.01 -8.21
C ASP A 268 -13.88 -13.04 -8.65
N ILE A 269 -13.55 -13.91 -9.60
CA ILE A 269 -12.22 -14.01 -10.20
C ILE A 269 -11.91 -12.72 -10.95
N GLU A 270 -12.84 -12.23 -11.76
CA GLU A 270 -12.66 -11.00 -12.55
C GLU A 270 -12.54 -9.76 -11.67
N ALA A 271 -13.38 -9.64 -10.63
CA ALA A 271 -13.42 -8.47 -9.76
C ALA A 271 -12.09 -8.18 -9.04
N VAL A 272 -11.27 -9.21 -8.77
CA VAL A 272 -10.00 -9.06 -8.05
C VAL A 272 -8.77 -9.22 -8.94
N ALA A 273 -8.96 -9.53 -10.23
CA ALA A 273 -7.88 -9.82 -11.18
C ALA A 273 -6.88 -8.66 -11.26
N GLU A 274 -7.37 -7.44 -11.48
CA GLU A 274 -6.50 -6.27 -11.58
C GLU A 274 -5.80 -5.97 -10.26
N LEU A 275 -6.50 -6.11 -9.13
CA LEU A 275 -5.95 -5.89 -7.79
C LEU A 275 -4.77 -6.84 -7.51
N ALA A 276 -4.89 -8.10 -7.92
CA ALA A 276 -3.89 -9.13 -7.68
C ALA A 276 -2.74 -9.10 -8.70
N LEU A 277 -3.00 -8.75 -9.95
CA LEU A 277 -1.99 -8.90 -11.01
C LEU A 277 -1.21 -7.62 -11.31
N ARG A 278 -1.76 -6.44 -11.05
CA ARG A 278 -1.23 -5.15 -11.55
C ARG A 278 0.26 -4.97 -11.31
N HIS A 279 0.73 -5.12 -10.08
CA HIS A 279 2.14 -4.93 -9.69
C HIS A 279 3.03 -6.14 -10.00
N ARG A 280 2.44 -7.21 -10.55
CA ARG A 280 3.13 -8.46 -10.92
C ARG A 280 3.24 -8.66 -12.43
N ARG A 281 2.49 -7.89 -13.22
CA ARG A 281 2.63 -7.88 -14.68
C ARG A 281 4.01 -7.34 -15.01
N GLN A 282 4.76 -8.09 -15.80
CA GLN A 282 5.95 -7.54 -16.40
C GLN A 282 5.51 -6.41 -17.34
N GLU A 283 5.92 -5.18 -17.06
CA GLU A 283 5.96 -4.20 -18.14
C GLU A 283 6.88 -4.80 -19.21
N PRO A 284 6.43 -4.88 -20.48
CA PRO A 284 7.34 -5.28 -21.54
C PRO A 284 8.49 -4.29 -21.51
N SER A 285 9.66 -4.75 -21.05
CA SER A 285 10.86 -3.95 -21.10
C SER A 285 11.01 -3.50 -22.55
N PRO A 286 11.14 -2.19 -22.84
CA PRO A 286 11.46 -1.77 -24.19
C PRO A 286 12.72 -2.56 -24.61
N PRO A 287 12.74 -3.16 -25.82
CA PRO A 287 13.83 -4.03 -26.21
C PRO A 287 15.12 -3.25 -25.99
N ALA A 288 15.99 -3.80 -25.13
CA ALA A 288 17.27 -3.19 -24.82
C ALA A 288 17.95 -2.87 -26.15
N SER A 289 18.13 -1.57 -26.43
CA SER A 289 18.88 -1.13 -27.60
C SER A 289 20.19 -1.91 -27.62
N PRO A 290 20.55 -2.56 -28.75
CA PRO A 290 21.80 -3.30 -28.82
C PRO A 290 22.92 -2.41 -28.31
N PRO A 291 23.88 -2.93 -27.51
CA PRO A 291 25.00 -2.12 -27.05
C PRO A 291 25.63 -1.48 -28.28
N SER A 292 25.56 -0.15 -28.35
CA SER A 292 26.19 0.62 -29.42
C SER A 292 27.65 0.21 -29.41
N GLN A 293 28.06 -0.57 -30.42
CA GLN A 293 29.46 -0.92 -30.60
C GLN A 293 30.21 0.41 -30.66
N ALA A 294 30.97 0.70 -29.60
CA ALA A 294 31.93 1.78 -29.60
C ALA A 294 32.87 1.49 -30.78
N GLN A 295 32.71 2.24 -31.87
CA GLN A 295 33.60 2.18 -33.00
C GLN A 295 34.98 2.62 -32.50
N SER A 296 35.89 1.67 -32.37
CA SER A 296 37.29 1.94 -32.16
C SER A 296 37.78 2.91 -33.25
N PRO A 297 38.36 4.07 -32.93
CA PRO A 297 38.87 4.96 -33.95
C PRO A 297 40.03 4.28 -34.68
N LYS A 298 39.93 4.17 -36.00
CA LYS A 298 41.05 3.76 -36.88
C LYS A 298 42.20 4.77 -36.72
N PRO A 299 43.47 4.32 -36.70
CA PRO A 299 44.60 5.24 -36.74
C PRO A 299 44.69 5.84 -38.15
N SER A 300 44.47 7.14 -38.27
CA SER A 300 44.80 7.89 -39.49
C SER A 300 46.23 8.42 -39.37
N ASP A 301 47.11 7.90 -40.21
CA ASP A 301 48.40 8.51 -40.53
C ASP A 301 48.19 9.92 -41.11
N GLY A 302 48.88 10.93 -40.58
CA GLY A 302 49.03 12.22 -41.25
C GLY A 302 49.16 13.46 -40.36
N SER A 303 50.41 13.76 -39.96
CA SER A 303 51.00 15.08 -39.67
C SER A 303 50.43 15.99 -38.54
N PRO A 304 51.31 16.67 -37.77
CA PRO A 304 50.93 17.41 -36.56
C PRO A 304 50.47 18.84 -36.89
N ALA A 305 49.20 19.15 -36.63
CA ALA A 305 48.73 20.53 -36.55
C ALA A 305 48.43 20.89 -35.10
N GLN A 306 49.31 21.71 -34.55
CA GLN A 306 49.20 22.38 -33.26
C GLN A 306 48.03 23.38 -33.34
N GLY A 307 47.01 23.28 -32.47
CA GLY A 307 45.89 24.23 -32.50
C GLY A 307 44.77 24.00 -31.49
N GLN A 308 44.89 24.69 -30.34
CA GLN A 308 43.82 25.49 -29.71
C GLN A 308 42.52 24.79 -29.25
N TRP A 309 42.59 23.98 -28.18
CA TRP A 309 41.43 23.56 -27.39
C TRP A 309 41.01 24.65 -26.39
N GLY A 310 40.44 25.73 -26.90
CA GLY A 310 40.02 26.84 -26.07
C GLY A 310 39.31 27.92 -26.85
N ASP A 311 38.24 27.56 -27.57
CA ASP A 311 37.17 28.49 -27.97
C ASP A 311 35.99 27.70 -28.55
N MET A 312 35.06 27.31 -27.67
CA MET A 312 33.68 27.07 -28.09
C MET A 312 32.78 28.00 -27.28
N PRO A 313 32.14 29.01 -27.90
CA PRO A 313 31.18 29.85 -27.19
C PRO A 313 29.95 29.03 -26.80
N ALA A 314 29.48 29.22 -25.57
CA ALA A 314 28.29 28.56 -25.06
C ALA A 314 27.06 28.94 -25.91
N PRO A 315 26.28 27.97 -26.42
CA PRO A 315 25.03 28.28 -27.11
C PRO A 315 24.03 28.86 -26.10
N ALA A 316 23.52 30.06 -26.40
CA ALA A 316 22.52 30.73 -25.57
C ALA A 316 21.18 29.98 -25.64
N LEU A 317 20.73 29.45 -24.51
CA LEU A 317 19.37 28.93 -24.34
C LEU A 317 18.39 30.11 -24.22
N PRO A 318 17.27 30.11 -24.97
CA PRO A 318 16.26 31.15 -24.84
C PRO A 318 15.60 31.07 -23.45
N THR A 319 15.85 32.07 -22.63
CA THR A 319 15.14 32.27 -21.36
C THR A 319 13.74 32.77 -21.67
N GLY A 320 12.72 32.02 -21.23
CA GLY A 320 11.32 32.42 -21.38
C GLY A 320 11.03 33.77 -20.71
N THR A 321 10.05 34.50 -21.25
CA THR A 321 9.64 35.82 -20.76
C THR A 321 9.27 35.78 -19.28
N ARG A 322 9.92 36.65 -18.50
CA ARG A 322 9.69 36.84 -17.06
C ARG A 322 8.21 37.19 -16.83
N ARG A 323 7.48 36.38 -16.06
CA ARG A 323 6.12 36.70 -15.62
C ARG A 323 6.19 37.82 -14.58
N ASP A 324 5.50 38.92 -14.83
CA ASP A 324 5.33 39.99 -13.86
C ASP A 324 4.49 39.50 -12.68
N VAL A 325 5.01 39.72 -11.47
CA VAL A 325 4.35 39.34 -10.21
C VAL A 325 3.37 40.44 -9.82
N PRO A 326 2.11 40.14 -9.44
CA PRO A 326 1.14 41.16 -9.07
C PRO A 326 1.58 41.92 -7.81
N THR A 327 1.67 43.24 -7.87
CA THR A 327 1.91 44.10 -6.72
C THR A 327 0.61 44.30 -5.94
N TRP A 328 0.58 43.85 -4.68
CA TRP A 328 -0.53 44.15 -3.78
C TRP A 328 -0.40 45.59 -3.25
N PRO A 329 -1.50 46.38 -3.23
CA PRO A 329 -1.48 47.72 -2.64
C PRO A 329 -1.29 47.61 -1.13
N LYS A 330 -0.37 48.42 -0.58
CA LYS A 330 -0.23 48.58 0.87
C LYS A 330 -1.50 49.22 1.43
N LYS A 331 -2.04 48.65 2.51
CA LYS A 331 -3.23 49.16 3.23
C LYS A 331 -3.02 50.62 3.69
N PRO A 332 -4.10 51.42 3.73
CA PRO A 332 -4.07 52.84 4.06
C PRO A 332 -3.64 53.12 5.51
#